data_AF-A0A961FGH7-F1
#
_entry.id   AF-A0A961FGH7-F1
#
_cell.length_a   1.000
_cell.length_b   1.000
_cell.length_c   1.000
_cell.angle_alpha   90.00
_cell.angle_beta   90.00
_cell.angle_gamma   90.00
#
_symmetry.space_group_name_H-M   'P 1'
#
loop_
_entity.id
_entity.type
_entity.pdbx_description
1 polymer ?
#
loop_
_entity_poly.entity_id
_entity_poly.type
_entity_poly.pdbx_seq_one_letter_code
_entity_poly.pdbx_strand_id
1 'polypeptide(L)'
;MAMLRRWCHMGKYFHFCLTILACALLSGQAFAAELPDYAREYIAGNFFNGTDPSDPAIADAVQILSIPEAMAADIAGLGWEAGQLQRFATPKLYMLVDCPDGSIHALMFRDGKKRNDRTLDESRARVLRRLYSAELWAQKEDVALAQWRASAAPDPEKTWQQTLRASAYEPWDPATIERAAANYNADGTRQAELALALAALADSDYGHLSARPAIWLISRMDAMSFRRENGTDSIPDLQAVSARVFYENVYYAVKARYEFPWAADVSESDFLQQVLSPRGSGEPLQRWRRHFYMAMLPELVGLGAEDSEQAINVARNAYADYYQYEGDTTWEDFGMLTSLAVHEGRCEDCSNVENAFLRALGVPGCQAYTPWWGHQDGNHAWTWIRGLGEPPGDGRNGVKVYVKTWDGNEDVTAEYTPVTEIMVPDRSSGEVALMVWNSDDWRRLCTANATDGAAVFGDVGCRLNQALCFRQEGRPDMLCDLRSDGSFRWLNLSPGADDPATGFTVNYDKTTPVGEMSPDEDYELLYYSEQGWMAAPAERLSTGGFSFIGNADRLYRITGPGIANRPFTVELDDSGEVVTLKR
;
A
#
# COMPACT_ATOMS: atom_id res chain seq x y z
N MET A 1 -34.35 20.83 18.96
CA MET A 1 -34.30 20.86 20.45
C MET A 1 -34.84 19.59 21.15
N ALA A 2 -35.10 18.48 20.43
CA ALA A 2 -35.49 17.19 21.02
C ALA A 2 -34.47 16.06 20.78
N MET A 3 -33.24 16.39 20.36
CA MET A 3 -32.14 15.42 20.14
C MET A 3 -31.00 15.51 21.18
N LEU A 4 -31.08 16.43 22.14
CA LEU A 4 -30.00 16.70 23.11
C LEU A 4 -30.24 16.16 24.53
N ARG A 5 -31.27 15.32 24.75
CA ARG A 5 -31.61 14.79 26.09
C ARG A 5 -31.46 13.28 26.29
N ARG A 6 -30.95 12.52 25.31
CA ARG A 6 -30.66 11.08 25.49
C ARG A 6 -29.22 10.74 25.90
N TRP A 7 -28.35 11.74 26.08
CA TRP A 7 -26.93 11.54 26.39
C TRP A 7 -26.52 11.74 27.86
N CYS A 8 -27.46 11.96 28.79
CA CYS A 8 -27.11 12.28 30.19
C CYS A 8 -27.34 11.15 31.22
N HIS A 9 -27.75 9.93 30.83
CA HIS A 9 -28.01 8.85 31.81
C HIS A 9 -27.19 7.56 31.68
N MET A 10 -26.28 7.44 30.71
CA MET A 10 -25.32 6.31 30.65
C MET A 10 -23.94 6.61 31.25
N GLY A 11 -23.71 7.83 31.77
CA GLY A 11 -22.38 8.33 32.15
C GLY A 11 -21.82 7.92 33.52
N LYS A 12 -22.53 7.12 34.34
CA LYS A 12 -22.07 6.79 35.71
C LYS A 12 -21.75 5.32 35.97
N TYR A 13 -22.23 4.39 35.15
CA TYR A 13 -21.84 2.98 35.22
C TYR A 13 -20.72 2.61 34.24
N PHE A 14 -20.50 3.42 33.20
CA PHE A 14 -19.43 3.22 32.22
C PHE A 14 -18.04 3.58 32.76
N HIS A 15 -17.95 4.58 33.65
CA HIS A 15 -16.67 5.08 34.16
C HIS A 15 -16.02 4.13 35.20
N PHE A 16 -16.82 3.35 35.93
CA PHE A 16 -16.28 2.46 36.97
C PHE A 16 -15.72 1.14 36.39
N CYS A 17 -16.28 0.63 35.29
CA CYS A 17 -15.72 -0.53 34.58
C CYS A 17 -14.52 -0.17 33.69
N LEU A 18 -14.46 1.02 33.09
CA LEU A 18 -13.31 1.45 32.28
C LEU A 18 -12.05 1.68 33.12
N THR A 19 -12.17 2.09 34.38
CA THR A 19 -11.01 2.38 35.23
C THR A 19 -10.33 1.10 35.74
N ILE A 20 -11.08 0.00 35.89
CA ILE A 20 -10.52 -1.30 36.28
C ILE A 20 -9.89 -2.01 35.06
N LEU A 21 -10.44 -1.85 33.86
CA LEU A 21 -9.84 -2.40 32.64
C LEU A 21 -8.59 -1.63 32.15
N ALA A 22 -8.60 -0.29 32.28
CA ALA A 22 -7.44 0.54 31.93
C ALA A 22 -6.26 0.35 32.91
N CYS A 23 -6.53 0.06 34.18
CA CYS A 23 -5.47 -0.30 35.14
C CYS A 23 -4.98 -1.74 34.98
N ALA A 24 -5.83 -2.68 34.53
CA ALA A 24 -5.41 -4.06 34.25
C ALA A 24 -4.48 -4.16 33.02
N LEU A 25 -4.66 -3.30 32.03
CA LEU A 25 -3.79 -3.19 30.84
C LEU A 25 -2.41 -2.58 31.14
N LEU A 26 -2.24 -1.94 32.31
CA LEU A 26 -0.96 -1.38 32.78
C LEU A 26 -0.29 -2.23 33.87
N SER A 27 -0.94 -3.30 34.36
CA SER A 27 -0.48 -4.07 35.52
C SER A 27 0.21 -5.40 35.19
N GLY A 28 0.52 -5.70 33.92
CA GLY A 28 1.36 -6.84 33.54
C GLY A 28 0.87 -8.21 34.02
N GLN A 29 -0.42 -8.37 34.31
CA GLN A 29 -1.02 -9.67 34.52
C GLN A 29 -1.61 -10.12 33.18
N ALA A 30 -0.84 -10.94 32.46
CA ALA A 30 -1.38 -11.78 31.42
C ALA A 30 -2.47 -12.66 32.07
N PHE A 31 -3.73 -12.24 31.97
CA PHE A 31 -4.80 -13.23 31.94
C PHE A 31 -4.46 -14.11 30.75
N ALA A 32 -4.15 -15.38 31.00
CA ALA A 32 -4.37 -16.40 29.98
C ALA A 32 -5.85 -16.29 29.66
N ALA A 33 -6.20 -15.48 28.66
CA ALA A 33 -7.57 -15.30 28.26
C ALA A 33 -8.05 -16.70 27.88
N GLU A 34 -8.97 -17.25 28.66
CA GLU A 34 -9.60 -18.52 28.30
C GLU A 34 -10.06 -18.42 26.85
N LEU A 35 -9.69 -19.42 26.06
CA LEU A 35 -10.05 -19.48 24.65
C LEU A 35 -11.57 -19.25 24.52
N PRO A 36 -12.05 -18.27 23.75
CA PRO A 36 -13.49 -18.00 23.67
C PRO A 36 -14.28 -19.18 23.10
N ASP A 37 -15.54 -19.34 23.51
CA ASP A 37 -16.40 -20.47 23.11
C ASP A 37 -16.50 -20.61 21.58
N TYR A 38 -16.65 -19.50 20.85
CA TYR A 38 -16.71 -19.51 19.39
C TYR A 38 -15.45 -20.12 18.74
N ALA A 39 -14.28 -19.95 19.36
CA ALA A 39 -13.02 -20.50 18.86
C ALA A 39 -12.90 -21.98 19.22
N ARG A 40 -13.28 -22.36 20.45
CA ARG A 40 -13.34 -23.76 20.87
C ARG A 40 -14.28 -24.58 19.99
N GLU A 41 -15.48 -24.08 19.74
CA GLU A 41 -16.48 -24.73 18.89
C GLU A 41 -15.95 -24.92 17.46
N TYR A 42 -15.31 -23.89 16.90
CA TYR A 42 -14.70 -24.00 15.58
C TYR A 42 -13.59 -25.07 15.56
N ILE A 43 -12.67 -25.04 16.52
CA ILE A 43 -11.54 -25.98 16.56
C ILE A 43 -12.03 -27.42 16.78
N ALA A 44 -12.95 -27.61 17.73
CA ALA A 44 -13.56 -28.91 18.00
C ALA A 44 -14.23 -29.51 16.75
N GLY A 45 -15.09 -28.71 16.11
CA GLY A 45 -15.90 -29.14 14.98
C GLY A 45 -15.10 -29.40 13.69
N ASN A 46 -13.92 -28.79 13.53
CA ASN A 46 -13.13 -28.92 12.30
C ASN A 46 -11.89 -29.80 12.46
N PHE A 47 -11.26 -29.85 13.65
CA PHE A 47 -9.96 -30.49 13.84
C PHE A 47 -9.95 -31.61 14.89
N PHE A 48 -10.89 -31.59 15.85
CA PHE A 48 -10.98 -32.58 16.93
C PHE A 48 -12.31 -33.35 16.86
N ASN A 49 -12.65 -33.86 15.68
CA ASN A 49 -13.92 -34.52 15.36
C ASN A 49 -14.54 -35.35 16.51
N GLY A 50 -15.66 -34.89 17.06
CA GLY A 50 -16.40 -35.60 18.11
C GLY A 50 -15.94 -35.31 19.54
N THR A 51 -14.91 -34.49 19.73
CA THR A 51 -14.51 -33.95 21.03
C THR A 51 -15.42 -32.81 21.46
N ASP A 52 -15.79 -32.77 22.74
CA ASP A 52 -16.56 -31.68 23.32
C ASP A 52 -15.73 -30.38 23.28
N PRO A 53 -16.29 -29.21 22.87
CA PRO A 53 -15.55 -27.94 22.86
C PRO A 53 -14.93 -27.52 24.20
N SER A 54 -15.42 -28.06 25.32
CA SER A 54 -14.87 -27.81 26.66
C SER A 54 -13.71 -28.74 27.05
N ASP A 55 -13.35 -29.71 26.21
CA ASP A 55 -12.26 -30.65 26.48
C ASP A 55 -10.90 -29.91 26.59
N PRO A 56 -10.14 -30.11 27.67
CA PRO A 56 -8.83 -29.49 27.86
C PRO A 56 -7.85 -29.73 26.70
N ALA A 57 -7.97 -30.84 25.96
CA ALA A 57 -7.11 -31.14 24.82
C ALA A 57 -7.16 -30.06 23.72
N ILE A 58 -8.29 -29.35 23.58
CA ILE A 58 -8.42 -28.25 22.63
C ILE A 58 -7.61 -27.05 23.09
N ALA A 59 -7.66 -26.70 24.38
CA ALA A 59 -6.91 -25.58 24.92
C ALA A 59 -5.39 -25.87 24.91
N ASP A 60 -5.01 -27.11 25.22
CA ASP A 60 -3.61 -27.57 25.22
C ASP A 60 -2.98 -27.56 23.81
N ALA A 61 -3.80 -27.70 22.77
CA ALA A 61 -3.37 -27.65 21.37
C ALA A 61 -3.22 -26.21 20.82
N VAL A 62 -3.61 -25.19 21.58
CA VAL A 62 -3.71 -23.81 21.10
C VAL A 62 -2.58 -22.95 21.68
N GLN A 63 -1.88 -22.27 20.78
CA GLN A 63 -0.90 -21.25 21.13
C GLN A 63 -1.40 -19.89 20.64
N ILE A 64 -1.88 -19.03 21.55
CA ILE A 64 -2.25 -17.65 21.22
C ILE A 64 -0.98 -16.86 20.89
N LEU A 65 -0.99 -16.16 19.76
CA LEU A 65 0.10 -15.32 19.29
C LEU A 65 -0.28 -13.85 19.48
N SER A 66 0.47 -13.15 20.33
CA SER A 66 0.32 -11.71 20.57
C SER A 66 1.69 -11.05 20.58
N ILE A 67 1.75 -9.78 20.16
CA ILE A 67 3.02 -9.05 20.17
C ILE A 67 3.55 -8.90 21.61
N PRO A 68 4.87 -8.97 21.85
CA PRO A 68 5.45 -8.78 23.17
C PRO A 68 5.10 -7.41 23.76
N GLU A 69 4.91 -7.31 25.08
CA GLU A 69 4.59 -6.03 25.75
C GLU A 69 5.62 -4.93 25.45
N ALA A 70 6.91 -5.28 25.43
CA ALA A 70 7.97 -4.34 25.09
C ALA A 70 7.94 -3.89 23.61
N MET A 71 7.33 -4.69 22.72
CA MET A 71 7.11 -4.29 21.33
C MET A 71 5.89 -3.37 21.23
N ALA A 72 4.80 -3.73 21.91
CA ALA A 72 3.61 -2.88 22.00
C ALA A 72 3.95 -1.49 22.58
N ALA A 73 4.82 -1.42 23.59
CA ALA A 73 5.29 -0.15 24.16
C ALA A 73 6.15 0.68 23.19
N ASP A 74 7.00 0.03 22.39
CA ASP A 74 7.82 0.68 21.35
C ASP A 74 6.92 1.29 20.26
N ILE A 75 5.93 0.52 19.79
CA ILE A 75 4.91 0.95 18.82
C ILE A 75 4.09 2.12 19.39
N ALA A 76 3.58 1.98 20.62
CA ALA A 76 2.76 2.98 21.28
C ALA A 76 3.51 4.28 21.64
N GLY A 77 4.84 4.31 21.49
CA GLY A 77 5.64 5.54 21.58
C GLY A 77 5.27 6.57 20.51
N LEU A 78 4.60 6.15 19.43
CA LEU A 78 4.04 7.02 18.41
C LEU A 78 2.52 7.14 18.59
N GLY A 79 2.00 8.37 18.71
CA GLY A 79 0.58 8.62 19.04
C GLY A 79 -0.41 7.96 18.08
N TRP A 80 -0.17 8.07 16.77
CA TRP A 80 -0.97 7.41 15.73
C TRP A 80 -1.02 5.89 15.91
N GLU A 81 0.15 5.27 16.12
CA GLU A 81 0.31 3.84 16.24
C GLU A 81 -0.33 3.30 17.53
N ALA A 82 -0.27 4.06 18.63
CA ALA A 82 -1.02 3.75 19.85
C ALA A 82 -2.53 3.70 19.58
N GLY A 83 -3.04 4.63 18.76
CA GLY A 83 -4.43 4.63 18.30
C GLY A 83 -4.78 3.39 17.48
N GLN A 84 -3.88 2.92 16.62
CA GLN A 84 -4.07 1.67 15.86
C GLN A 84 -4.11 0.46 16.79
N LEU A 85 -3.15 0.34 17.72
CA LEU A 85 -3.15 -0.73 18.70
C LEU A 85 -4.45 -0.74 19.51
N GLN A 86 -4.94 0.41 19.95
CA GLN A 86 -6.21 0.52 20.67
C GLN A 86 -7.40 0.09 19.80
N ARG A 87 -7.45 0.55 18.55
CA ARG A 87 -8.52 0.21 17.60
C ARG A 87 -8.62 -1.29 17.36
N PHE A 88 -7.48 -1.98 17.37
CA PHE A 88 -7.38 -3.40 17.08
C PHE A 88 -7.16 -4.29 18.33
N ALA A 89 -7.19 -3.71 19.53
CA ALA A 89 -6.83 -4.38 20.77
C ALA A 89 -7.72 -5.59 21.10
N THR A 90 -9.02 -5.57 20.77
CA THR A 90 -9.96 -6.67 21.05
C THR A 90 -11.29 -6.37 20.34
N PRO A 91 -11.90 -7.32 19.59
CA PRO A 91 -11.86 -8.76 19.81
C PRO A 91 -11.21 -9.46 18.60
N LYS A 92 -9.90 -9.25 18.43
CA LYS A 92 -9.07 -10.06 17.54
C LYS A 92 -8.37 -11.15 18.33
N LEU A 93 -8.27 -12.32 17.74
CA LEU A 93 -7.59 -13.46 18.30
C LEU A 93 -6.83 -14.16 17.18
N TYR A 94 -5.51 -14.24 17.32
CA TYR A 94 -4.63 -14.93 16.40
C TYR A 94 -3.89 -16.04 17.14
N MET A 95 -3.84 -17.23 16.56
CA MET A 95 -3.31 -18.41 17.24
C MET A 95 -2.77 -19.44 16.26
N LEU A 96 -1.89 -20.31 16.76
CA LEU A 96 -1.57 -21.59 16.16
C LEU A 96 -2.38 -22.69 16.85
N VAL A 97 -2.79 -23.69 16.07
CA VAL A 97 -3.47 -24.89 16.55
C VAL A 97 -2.72 -26.12 16.04
N ASP A 98 -2.19 -26.93 16.95
CA ASP A 98 -1.55 -28.21 16.65
C ASP A 98 -2.62 -29.32 16.66
N CYS A 99 -3.02 -29.79 15.49
CA CYS A 99 -4.15 -30.71 15.33
C CYS A 99 -3.75 -32.18 15.58
N PRO A 100 -4.68 -33.06 16.00
CA PRO A 100 -4.39 -34.48 16.26
C PRO A 100 -3.92 -35.27 15.03
N ASP A 101 -4.23 -34.80 13.82
CA ASP A 101 -3.80 -35.39 12.56
C ASP A 101 -2.37 -34.97 12.15
N GLY A 102 -1.71 -34.12 12.96
CA GLY A 102 -0.37 -33.59 12.73
C GLY A 102 -0.33 -32.33 11.87
N SER A 103 -1.47 -31.79 11.45
CA SER A 103 -1.53 -30.48 10.79
C SER A 103 -1.39 -29.33 11.78
N ILE A 104 -0.86 -28.20 11.32
CA ILE A 104 -0.75 -26.96 12.10
C ILE A 104 -1.57 -25.89 11.41
N HIS A 105 -2.43 -25.19 12.14
CA HIS A 105 -3.30 -24.15 11.59
C HIS A 105 -3.03 -22.79 12.24
N ALA A 106 -2.78 -21.76 11.44
CA ALA A 106 -2.88 -20.36 11.87
C ALA A 106 -4.31 -19.87 11.69
N LEU A 107 -4.97 -19.56 12.80
CA LEU A 107 -6.35 -19.10 12.83
C LEU A 107 -6.42 -17.64 13.26
N MET A 108 -7.29 -16.87 12.59
CA MET A 108 -7.61 -15.50 12.97
C MET A 108 -9.12 -15.37 13.17
N PHE A 109 -9.53 -14.81 14.31
CA PHE A 109 -10.89 -14.36 14.57
C PHE A 109 -10.92 -12.85 14.77
N ARG A 110 -12.01 -12.22 14.35
CA ARG A 110 -12.34 -10.81 14.59
C ARG A 110 -13.82 -10.72 14.89
N ASP A 111 -14.19 -10.10 16.02
CA ASP A 111 -15.57 -9.94 16.47
C ASP A 111 -16.32 -11.29 16.57
N GLY A 112 -15.62 -12.32 17.07
CA GLY A 112 -16.15 -13.69 17.20
C GLY A 112 -16.33 -14.44 15.89
N LYS A 113 -15.97 -13.85 14.74
CA LYS A 113 -16.07 -14.47 13.42
C LYS A 113 -14.70 -14.89 12.93
N LYS A 114 -14.60 -16.09 12.37
CA LYS A 114 -13.39 -16.54 11.68
C LYS A 114 -13.12 -15.64 10.48
N ARG A 115 -11.89 -15.13 10.41
CA ARG A 115 -11.38 -14.32 9.29
C ARG A 115 -10.40 -15.10 8.46
N ASN A 116 -9.53 -15.89 9.09
CA ASN A 116 -8.49 -16.66 8.41
C ASN A 116 -8.35 -18.07 9.01
N ASP A 117 -7.93 -19.01 8.16
CA ASP A 117 -7.57 -20.37 8.52
C ASP A 117 -6.54 -20.86 7.50
N ARG A 118 -5.27 -20.98 7.93
CA ARG A 118 -4.15 -21.36 7.07
C ARG A 118 -3.47 -22.60 7.62
N THR A 119 -3.42 -23.65 6.82
CA THR A 119 -2.56 -24.80 7.12
C THR A 119 -1.10 -24.44 6.87
N LEU A 120 -0.26 -24.71 7.87
CA LEU A 120 1.16 -24.44 7.90
C LEU A 120 1.95 -25.75 7.92
N ASP A 121 3.16 -25.70 7.38
CA ASP A 121 4.21 -26.66 7.74
C ASP A 121 4.97 -26.18 8.99
N GLU A 122 5.85 -27.04 9.51
CA GLU A 122 6.62 -26.71 10.71
C GLU A 122 7.60 -25.53 10.49
N SER A 123 8.10 -25.33 9.27
CA SER A 123 9.00 -24.20 8.97
C SER A 123 8.26 -22.87 9.13
N ARG A 124 7.08 -22.77 8.53
CA ARG A 124 6.17 -21.62 8.64
C ARG A 124 5.73 -21.36 10.08
N ALA A 125 5.36 -22.41 10.82
CA ALA A 125 5.01 -22.30 12.24
C ALA A 125 6.17 -21.76 13.09
N ARG A 126 7.42 -22.22 12.85
CA ARG A 126 8.61 -21.69 13.54
C ARG A 126 8.84 -20.20 13.27
N VAL A 127 8.66 -19.75 12.03
CA VAL A 127 8.82 -18.33 11.67
C VAL A 127 7.82 -17.47 12.43
N LEU A 128 6.54 -17.86 12.45
CA LEU A 128 5.53 -17.15 13.24
C LEU A 128 5.88 -17.12 14.73
N ARG A 129 6.23 -18.25 15.34
CA ARG A 129 6.63 -18.29 16.76
C ARG A 129 7.78 -17.33 17.06
N ARG A 130 8.74 -17.17 16.14
CA ARG A 130 9.85 -16.20 16.26
C ARG A 130 9.36 -14.76 16.10
N LEU A 131 8.48 -14.47 15.15
CA LEU A 131 7.92 -13.11 14.95
C LEU A 131 7.19 -12.59 16.19
N TYR A 132 6.49 -13.46 16.93
CA TYR A 132 5.79 -13.11 18.17
C TYR A 132 6.66 -13.33 19.43
N SER A 133 7.94 -13.66 19.29
CA SER A 133 8.82 -13.97 20.42
C SER A 133 9.30 -12.72 21.16
N ALA A 134 9.05 -12.68 22.46
CA ALA A 134 9.62 -11.68 23.36
C ALA A 134 11.15 -11.80 23.45
N GLU A 135 11.71 -13.01 23.36
CA GLU A 135 13.15 -13.25 23.37
C GLU A 135 13.83 -12.63 22.14
N LEU A 136 13.24 -12.82 20.95
CA LEU A 136 13.77 -12.24 19.72
C LEU A 136 13.73 -10.70 19.75
N TRP A 137 12.66 -10.13 20.28
CA TRP A 137 12.50 -8.68 20.40
C TRP A 137 13.44 -8.06 21.44
N ALA A 138 13.62 -8.72 22.59
CA ALA A 138 14.45 -8.25 23.70
C ALA A 138 15.97 -8.35 23.42
N GLN A 139 16.32 -8.99 22.32
CA GLN A 139 17.68 -9.24 21.89
C GLN A 139 18.41 -7.89 21.69
N LYS A 140 19.65 -7.83 22.21
CA LYS A 140 20.40 -6.56 22.34
C LYS A 140 20.71 -5.94 20.97
N GLU A 141 20.92 -4.62 21.00
CA GLU A 141 21.48 -3.93 19.84
C GLU A 141 22.88 -4.47 19.51
N ASP A 142 23.31 -4.22 18.27
CA ASP A 142 24.61 -4.67 17.79
C ASP A 142 25.78 -4.14 18.64
N VAL A 143 26.85 -4.93 18.71
CA VAL A 143 28.00 -4.67 19.58
C VAL A 143 28.64 -3.32 19.27
N ALA A 144 28.79 -2.95 17.99
CA ALA A 144 29.39 -1.69 17.61
C ALA A 144 28.55 -0.49 18.10
N LEU A 145 27.22 -0.57 17.92
CA LEU A 145 26.32 0.49 18.39
C LEU A 145 26.30 0.60 19.92
N ALA A 146 26.26 -0.52 20.63
CA ALA A 146 26.32 -0.54 22.09
C ALA A 146 27.62 0.06 22.64
N GLN A 147 28.76 -0.26 22.01
CA GLN A 147 30.06 0.29 22.37
C GLN A 147 30.11 1.81 22.17
N TRP A 148 29.66 2.29 21.01
CA TRP A 148 29.62 3.72 20.73
C TRP A 148 28.68 4.48 21.68
N ARG A 149 27.51 3.93 22.00
CA ARG A 149 26.58 4.53 22.96
C ARG A 149 27.16 4.60 24.38
N ALA A 150 28.00 3.64 24.76
CA ALA A 150 28.71 3.64 26.04
C ALA A 150 29.99 4.51 26.05
N SER A 151 30.40 5.02 24.89
CA SER A 151 31.61 5.84 24.71
C SER A 151 31.31 7.34 24.73
N ALA A 152 32.36 8.17 24.54
CA ALA A 152 32.15 9.60 24.33
C ALA A 152 31.40 9.83 23.01
N ALA A 153 30.44 10.75 23.02
CA ALA A 153 29.64 11.06 21.83
C ALA A 153 30.56 11.41 20.63
N PRO A 154 30.32 10.83 19.44
CA PRO A 154 31.13 11.15 18.27
C PRO A 154 30.94 12.61 17.87
N ASP A 155 32.00 13.21 17.34
CA ASP A 155 31.94 14.53 16.72
C ASP A 155 31.11 14.43 15.42
N PRO A 156 29.95 15.11 15.32
CA PRO A 156 29.06 14.94 14.18
C PRO A 156 29.70 15.33 12.84
N GLU A 157 30.38 16.48 12.80
CA GLU A 157 31.01 16.99 11.58
C GLU A 157 32.13 16.05 11.12
N LYS A 158 33.02 15.64 12.02
CA LYS A 158 34.09 14.71 11.71
C LYS A 158 33.55 13.38 11.20
N THR A 159 32.51 12.84 11.85
CA THR A 159 31.89 11.57 11.47
C THR A 159 31.23 11.66 10.11
N TRP A 160 30.53 12.76 9.83
CA TRP A 160 29.94 13.06 8.53
C TRP A 160 31.01 13.10 7.43
N GLN A 161 32.09 13.85 7.62
CA GLN A 161 33.19 13.94 6.65
C GLN A 161 33.87 12.59 6.40
N GLN A 162 34.05 11.77 7.44
CA GLN A 162 34.59 10.41 7.30
C GLN A 162 33.66 9.51 6.49
N THR A 163 32.35 9.57 6.78
CA THR A 163 31.32 8.80 6.07
C THR A 163 31.26 9.19 4.60
N LEU A 164 31.25 10.49 4.29
CA LEU A 164 31.27 10.99 2.91
C LEU A 164 32.47 10.46 2.13
N ARG A 165 33.68 10.55 2.72
CA ARG A 165 34.90 10.01 2.10
C ARG A 165 34.81 8.51 1.86
N ALA A 166 34.28 7.74 2.82
CA ALA A 166 34.12 6.30 2.69
C ALA A 166 33.05 5.90 1.65
N SER A 167 32.04 6.75 1.42
CA SER A 167 30.99 6.49 0.41
C SER A 167 31.41 6.74 -1.03
N ALA A 168 32.54 7.43 -1.26
CA ALA A 168 32.95 7.96 -2.54
C ALA A 168 33.80 6.99 -3.40
N TYR A 169 33.64 5.68 -3.19
CA TYR A 169 34.29 4.67 -4.04
C TYR A 169 33.71 4.64 -5.47
N GLU A 170 32.46 5.10 -5.63
CA GLU A 170 31.84 5.44 -6.90
C GLU A 170 31.37 6.90 -6.89
N PRO A 171 31.42 7.61 -8.03
CA PRO A 171 30.91 8.97 -8.12
C PRO A 171 29.44 9.05 -7.68
N TRP A 172 29.13 10.04 -6.85
CA TRP A 172 27.76 10.40 -6.53
C TRP A 172 27.19 11.32 -7.60
N ASP A 173 25.88 11.22 -7.82
CA ASP A 173 25.10 12.33 -8.35
C ASP A 173 25.24 13.55 -7.39
N PRO A 174 25.62 14.74 -7.88
CA PRO A 174 25.80 15.92 -7.03
C PRO A 174 24.57 16.28 -6.21
N ALA A 175 23.36 16.17 -6.78
CA ALA A 175 22.12 16.50 -6.08
C ALA A 175 21.90 15.61 -4.86
N THR A 176 22.32 14.34 -4.93
CA THR A 176 22.27 13.41 -3.81
C THR A 176 23.13 13.85 -2.63
N ILE A 177 24.38 14.26 -2.88
CA ILE A 177 25.26 14.73 -1.79
C ILE A 177 24.80 16.07 -1.23
N GLU A 178 24.36 16.99 -2.08
CA GLU A 178 23.82 18.28 -1.67
C GLU A 178 22.59 18.10 -0.76
N ARG A 179 21.66 17.23 -1.16
CA ARG A 179 20.47 16.91 -0.37
C ARG A 179 20.82 16.19 0.94
N ALA A 180 21.78 15.25 0.91
CA ALA A 180 22.26 14.58 2.12
C ALA A 180 22.84 15.58 3.13
N ALA A 181 23.68 16.51 2.66
CA ALA A 181 24.27 17.55 3.50
C ALA A 181 23.22 18.52 4.03
N ALA A 182 22.23 18.91 3.20
CA ALA A 182 21.12 19.74 3.63
C ALA A 182 20.31 19.05 4.73
N ASN A 183 19.94 17.78 4.55
CA ASN A 183 19.19 17.01 5.53
C ASN A 183 19.96 16.81 6.85
N TYR A 184 21.25 16.48 6.77
CA TYR A 184 22.09 16.25 7.95
C TYR A 184 22.25 17.51 8.81
N ASN A 185 22.24 18.68 8.18
CA ASN A 185 22.43 19.99 8.83
C ASN A 185 21.13 20.78 9.02
N ALA A 186 19.99 20.23 8.62
CA ALA A 186 18.71 20.92 8.75
C ALA A 186 18.32 21.15 10.22
N ASP A 187 17.62 22.25 10.48
CA ASP A 187 17.09 22.55 11.80
C ASP A 187 16.15 21.44 12.28
N GLY A 188 16.39 20.94 13.49
CA GLY A 188 15.62 19.86 14.09
C GLY A 188 16.08 18.45 13.72
N THR A 189 17.04 18.29 12.79
CA THR A 189 17.66 16.98 12.53
C THR A 189 18.31 16.47 13.81
N ARG A 190 18.04 15.21 14.18
CA ARG A 190 18.70 14.51 15.29
C ARG A 190 20.13 14.12 14.92
N GLN A 191 20.96 15.12 14.64
CA GLN A 191 22.31 14.97 14.11
C GLN A 191 23.21 14.11 15.01
N ALA A 192 23.07 14.21 16.33
CA ALA A 192 23.81 13.38 17.27
C ALA A 192 23.45 11.88 17.17
N GLU A 193 22.18 11.55 16.92
CA GLU A 193 21.74 10.16 16.71
C GLU A 193 22.27 9.61 15.39
N LEU A 194 22.22 10.41 14.33
CA LEU A 194 22.78 10.03 13.03
C LEU A 194 24.31 9.87 13.13
N ALA A 195 25.02 10.79 13.77
CA ALA A 195 26.46 10.67 14.01
C ALA A 195 26.81 9.39 14.79
N LEU A 196 26.04 9.08 15.85
CA LEU A 196 26.21 7.86 16.62
C LEU A 196 26.04 6.60 15.76
N ALA A 197 24.99 6.57 14.92
CA ALA A 197 24.75 5.45 14.03
C ALA A 197 25.82 5.32 12.94
N LEU A 198 26.26 6.43 12.33
CA LEU A 198 27.30 6.45 11.30
C LEU A 198 28.64 5.95 11.84
N ALA A 199 29.03 6.41 13.03
CA ALA A 199 30.26 5.96 13.69
C ALA A 199 30.19 4.46 14.00
N ALA A 200 29.07 3.98 14.55
CA ALA A 200 28.85 2.57 14.80
C ALA A 200 28.85 1.73 13.52
N LEU A 201 28.23 2.21 12.44
CA LEU A 201 28.21 1.51 11.15
C LEU A 201 29.63 1.35 10.62
N ALA A 202 30.46 2.39 10.69
CA ALA A 202 31.85 2.36 10.22
C ALA A 202 32.71 1.30 10.94
N ASP A 203 32.43 1.05 12.23
CA ASP A 203 33.16 0.06 13.05
C ASP A 203 32.49 -1.33 13.08
N SER A 204 31.38 -1.51 12.35
CA SER A 204 30.67 -2.79 12.26
C SER A 204 31.33 -3.75 11.26
N ASP A 205 30.92 -5.03 11.28
CA ASP A 205 31.39 -6.06 10.34
C ASP A 205 31.25 -5.65 8.85
N TYR A 206 30.31 -4.74 8.55
CA TYR A 206 30.00 -4.26 7.21
C TYR A 206 30.35 -2.79 6.97
N GLY A 207 31.17 -2.17 7.83
CA GLY A 207 31.41 -0.72 7.80
C GLY A 207 31.96 -0.18 6.48
N HIS A 208 32.81 -0.95 5.80
CA HIS A 208 33.34 -0.60 4.48
C HIS A 208 32.27 -0.56 3.37
N LEU A 209 31.10 -1.17 3.59
CA LEU A 209 29.96 -1.19 2.67
C LEU A 209 28.82 -0.27 3.12
N SER A 210 28.75 0.10 4.40
CA SER A 210 27.61 0.85 4.96
C SER A 210 27.62 2.35 4.69
N ALA A 211 28.76 2.95 4.35
CA ALA A 211 28.86 4.40 4.17
C ALA A 211 27.97 4.92 3.03
N ARG A 212 28.01 4.27 1.85
CA ARG A 212 27.22 4.69 0.68
C ARG A 212 25.69 4.57 0.92
N PRO A 213 25.18 3.42 1.41
CA PRO A 213 23.78 3.27 1.79
C PRO A 213 23.33 4.29 2.85
N ALA A 214 24.17 4.58 3.83
CA ALA A 214 23.83 5.56 4.87
C ALA A 214 23.68 6.98 4.32
N ILE A 215 24.60 7.43 3.46
CA ILE A 215 24.51 8.75 2.80
C ILE A 215 23.27 8.82 1.91
N TRP A 216 23.00 7.77 1.13
CA TRP A 216 21.81 7.71 0.29
C TRP A 216 20.53 7.83 1.13
N LEU A 217 20.43 7.08 2.23
CA LEU A 217 19.25 7.11 3.09
C LEU A 217 19.04 8.51 3.68
N ILE A 218 20.09 9.11 4.27
CA ILE A 218 20.03 10.48 4.82
C ILE A 218 19.56 11.48 3.76
N SER A 219 20.01 11.34 2.52
CA SER A 219 19.62 12.22 1.44
C SER A 219 18.14 12.18 1.06
N ARG A 220 17.37 11.17 1.47
CA ARG A 220 15.94 11.04 1.13
C ARG A 220 15.01 11.15 2.34
N MET A 221 15.54 11.29 3.55
CA MET A 221 14.75 11.39 4.79
C MET A 221 13.85 12.64 4.88
N ASP A 222 14.00 13.62 4.00
CA ASP A 222 13.10 14.77 3.85
C ASP A 222 11.84 14.43 3.01
N ALA A 223 11.95 13.53 2.02
CA ALA A 223 10.81 13.02 1.26
C ALA A 223 10.15 11.81 1.92
N MET A 224 10.93 10.96 2.60
CA MET A 224 10.42 9.91 3.48
C MET A 224 9.83 10.58 4.71
N SER A 225 8.51 10.67 4.82
CA SER A 225 7.90 11.27 5.99
C SER A 225 6.65 10.53 6.43
N PHE A 226 6.56 10.31 7.73
CA PHE A 226 5.34 9.85 8.38
C PHE A 226 4.38 11.03 8.49
N ARG A 227 3.64 11.30 7.41
CA ARG A 227 2.63 12.36 7.33
C ARG A 227 1.23 11.79 7.28
N ARG A 228 0.31 12.39 8.02
CA ARG A 228 -1.13 12.11 8.01
C ARG A 228 -1.85 13.18 7.20
N GLU A 229 -2.99 12.84 6.60
CA GLU A 229 -3.79 13.72 5.75
C GLU A 229 -4.15 15.03 6.46
N ASN A 230 -4.47 14.97 7.76
CA ASN A 230 -4.81 16.14 8.56
C ASN A 230 -3.60 16.77 9.29
N GLY A 231 -2.39 16.24 9.07
CA GLY A 231 -1.14 16.67 9.70
C GLY A 231 -0.99 16.35 11.18
N THR A 232 -2.01 15.82 11.85
CA THR A 232 -1.95 15.41 13.27
C THR A 232 -1.08 14.16 13.39
N ASP A 233 -0.29 14.04 14.47
CA ASP A 233 0.65 12.94 14.70
C ASP A 233 1.71 12.73 13.59
N SER A 234 1.83 13.68 12.66
CA SER A 234 2.86 13.65 11.63
C SER A 234 4.21 14.02 12.24
N ILE A 235 5.24 13.21 11.99
CA ILE A 235 6.59 13.45 12.51
C ILE A 235 7.59 13.30 11.37
N PRO A 236 8.38 14.34 11.06
CA PRO A 236 9.46 14.24 10.07
C PRO A 236 10.52 13.23 10.51
N ASP A 237 10.98 12.39 9.58
CA ASP A 237 11.95 11.34 9.88
C ASP A 237 13.25 11.90 10.50
N LEU A 238 13.74 13.03 9.98
CA LEU A 238 14.93 13.72 10.50
C LEU A 238 14.79 14.13 11.98
N GLN A 239 13.56 14.37 12.45
CA GLN A 239 13.25 14.73 13.84
C GLN A 239 12.92 13.50 14.70
N ALA A 240 12.49 12.39 14.09
CA ALA A 240 12.12 11.17 14.80
C ALA A 240 13.28 10.18 14.97
N VAL A 241 14.22 10.15 14.01
CA VAL A 241 15.21 9.09 13.88
C VAL A 241 16.07 8.92 15.14
N SER A 242 16.17 7.67 15.60
CA SER A 242 17.13 7.27 16.64
C SER A 242 18.30 6.54 16.01
N ALA A 243 19.44 6.53 16.71
CA ALA A 243 20.65 5.87 16.23
C ALA A 243 20.40 4.38 15.96
N ARG A 244 19.62 3.72 16.83
CA ARG A 244 19.30 2.30 16.68
C ARG A 244 18.41 2.03 15.47
N VAL A 245 17.37 2.84 15.25
CA VAL A 245 16.47 2.67 14.10
C VAL A 245 17.23 2.87 12.79
N PHE A 246 18.07 3.90 12.70
CA PHE A 246 18.89 4.14 11.51
C PHE A 246 19.90 3.02 11.29
N TYR A 247 20.66 2.68 12.34
CA TYR A 247 21.68 1.63 12.31
C TYR A 247 21.09 0.29 11.86
N GLU A 248 20.03 -0.19 12.51
CA GLU A 248 19.46 -1.51 12.20
C GLU A 248 18.88 -1.57 10.79
N ASN A 249 18.28 -0.49 10.27
CA ASN A 249 17.85 -0.47 8.88
C ASN A 249 19.06 -0.56 7.94
N VAL A 250 20.06 0.31 8.06
CA VAL A 250 21.22 0.29 7.16
C VAL A 250 22.02 -1.02 7.28
N TYR A 251 22.40 -1.40 8.50
CA TYR A 251 23.23 -2.57 8.77
C TYR A 251 22.58 -3.86 8.24
N TYR A 252 21.30 -4.10 8.53
CA TYR A 252 20.65 -5.35 8.10
C TYR A 252 20.35 -5.39 6.60
N ALA A 253 20.15 -4.25 5.92
CA ALA A 253 20.08 -4.26 4.45
C ALA A 253 21.43 -4.60 3.82
N VAL A 254 22.52 -4.01 4.32
CA VAL A 254 23.87 -4.30 3.82
C VAL A 254 24.27 -5.74 4.13
N LYS A 255 23.98 -6.22 5.36
CA LYS A 255 24.19 -7.61 5.77
C LYS A 255 23.42 -8.57 4.86
N ALA A 256 22.14 -8.32 4.60
CA ALA A 256 21.35 -9.16 3.70
C ALA A 256 21.93 -9.20 2.28
N ARG A 257 22.35 -8.05 1.74
CA ARG A 257 23.01 -7.97 0.42
C ARG A 257 24.29 -8.78 0.34
N TYR A 258 25.08 -8.81 1.43
CA TYR A 258 26.37 -9.47 1.45
C TYR A 258 26.29 -10.97 1.81
N GLU A 259 25.40 -11.35 2.73
CA GLU A 259 25.32 -12.71 3.24
C GLU A 259 24.42 -13.62 2.39
N PHE A 260 23.38 -13.08 1.73
CA PHE A 260 22.46 -13.90 0.95
C PHE A 260 22.90 -14.00 -0.53
N PRO A 261 23.10 -15.21 -1.07
CA PRO A 261 23.63 -15.40 -2.42
C PRO A 261 22.81 -14.72 -3.53
N TRP A 262 21.47 -14.73 -3.43
CA TRP A 262 20.59 -14.11 -4.42
C TRP A 262 20.59 -12.57 -4.37
N ALA A 263 21.02 -11.97 -3.25
CA ALA A 263 21.02 -10.52 -3.09
C ALA A 263 22.26 -9.87 -3.71
N ALA A 264 23.28 -10.67 -4.06
CA ALA A 264 24.52 -10.19 -4.68
C ALA A 264 24.29 -9.63 -6.10
N ASP A 265 23.31 -10.16 -6.84
CA ASP A 265 23.00 -9.76 -8.21
C ASP A 265 22.03 -8.55 -8.28
N VAL A 266 21.52 -8.08 -7.14
CA VAL A 266 20.65 -6.91 -7.09
C VAL A 266 21.45 -5.66 -7.47
N SER A 267 20.94 -4.92 -8.46
CA SER A 267 21.57 -3.69 -8.94
C SER A 267 21.73 -2.67 -7.80
N GLU A 268 22.74 -1.80 -7.87
CA GLU A 268 22.93 -0.74 -6.86
C GLU A 268 21.68 0.14 -6.73
N SER A 269 21.02 0.44 -7.85
CA SER A 269 19.80 1.24 -7.87
C SER A 269 18.64 0.55 -7.13
N ASP A 270 18.37 -0.71 -7.43
CA ASP A 270 17.29 -1.47 -6.78
C ASP A 270 17.63 -1.77 -5.32
N PHE A 271 18.90 -1.98 -4.99
CA PHE A 271 19.33 -2.09 -3.61
C PHE A 271 19.02 -0.82 -2.83
N LEU A 272 19.40 0.35 -3.34
CA LEU A 272 19.17 1.62 -2.65
C LEU A 272 17.67 1.97 -2.58
N GLN A 273 16.95 1.92 -3.70
CA GLN A 273 15.54 2.31 -3.78
C GLN A 273 14.60 1.30 -3.11
N GLN A 274 14.86 0.00 -3.32
CA GLN A 274 13.89 -1.06 -3.00
C GLN A 274 14.34 -1.94 -1.83
N VAL A 275 15.62 -2.23 -1.62
CA VAL A 275 16.04 -3.07 -0.46
C VAL A 275 16.30 -2.24 0.79
N LEU A 276 17.12 -1.20 0.66
CA LEU A 276 17.55 -0.34 1.76
C LEU A 276 16.39 0.46 2.36
N SER A 277 15.37 0.78 1.57
CA SER A 277 14.23 1.59 1.99
C SER A 277 13.53 1.02 3.24
N PRO A 278 13.39 1.81 4.33
CA PRO A 278 12.80 1.34 5.58
C PRO A 278 11.26 1.29 5.57
N ARG A 279 10.61 1.72 4.48
CA ARG A 279 9.13 1.71 4.32
C ARG A 279 8.72 1.64 2.84
N GLY A 280 7.45 1.44 2.52
CA GLY A 280 6.98 1.47 1.13
C GLY A 280 6.23 2.75 0.75
N SER A 281 5.55 3.39 1.69
CA SER A 281 4.82 4.64 1.51
C SER A 281 4.91 5.55 2.74
N GLY A 282 3.82 5.69 3.50
CA GLY A 282 3.66 6.63 4.61
C GLY A 282 3.75 5.99 6.00
N GLU A 283 4.35 4.82 6.17
CA GLU A 283 4.52 4.14 7.47
C GLU A 283 5.53 4.89 8.36
N PRO A 284 5.47 4.79 9.70
CA PRO A 284 6.48 5.38 10.57
C PRO A 284 7.84 4.70 10.47
N LEU A 285 8.91 5.44 10.76
CA LEU A 285 10.26 4.88 10.83
C LEU A 285 10.39 3.93 12.03
N GLN A 286 10.49 2.63 11.78
CA GLN A 286 10.55 1.59 12.81
C GLN A 286 11.79 0.70 12.66
N ARG A 287 12.13 0.02 13.76
CA ARG A 287 13.23 -0.97 13.83
C ARG A 287 12.79 -2.40 13.50
N TRP A 288 11.96 -2.55 12.46
CA TRP A 288 11.39 -3.84 12.08
C TRP A 288 12.40 -4.78 11.40
N ARG A 289 13.36 -4.22 10.64
CA ARG A 289 14.21 -5.00 9.72
C ARG A 289 14.99 -6.11 10.40
N ARG A 290 15.64 -5.80 11.51
CA ARG A 290 16.35 -6.78 12.34
C ARG A 290 15.42 -7.91 12.80
N HIS A 291 14.24 -7.54 13.30
CA HIS A 291 13.27 -8.50 13.85
C HIS A 291 12.81 -9.49 12.78
N PHE A 292 12.47 -9.00 11.58
CA PHE A 292 12.01 -9.83 10.47
C PHE A 292 13.15 -10.67 9.89
N TYR A 293 14.34 -10.07 9.71
CA TYR A 293 15.55 -10.78 9.29
C TYR A 293 15.83 -11.98 10.18
N MET A 294 15.88 -11.77 11.50
CA MET A 294 16.26 -12.82 12.46
C MET A 294 15.16 -13.89 12.62
N ALA A 295 13.89 -13.56 12.40
CA ALA A 295 12.81 -14.53 12.43
C ALA A 295 12.91 -15.55 11.27
N MET A 296 13.30 -15.08 10.08
CA MET A 296 13.40 -15.90 8.88
C MET A 296 14.77 -16.57 8.68
N LEU A 297 15.85 -15.96 9.18
CA LEU A 297 17.23 -16.42 8.96
C LEU A 297 17.44 -17.93 9.08
N PRO A 298 16.92 -18.64 10.11
CA PRO A 298 17.15 -20.08 10.24
C PRO A 298 16.57 -20.93 9.09
N GLU A 299 15.55 -20.45 8.39
CA GLU A 299 14.94 -21.16 7.25
C GLU A 299 15.69 -20.92 5.93
N LEU A 300 16.70 -20.05 5.93
CA LEU A 300 17.50 -19.68 4.77
C LEU A 300 18.90 -20.31 4.78
N VAL A 301 19.28 -20.97 5.88
CA VAL A 301 20.59 -21.57 6.05
C VAL A 301 20.79 -22.68 5.02
N GLY A 302 21.85 -22.55 4.21
CA GLY A 302 22.22 -23.53 3.20
C GLY A 302 21.64 -23.29 1.81
N LEU A 303 20.81 -22.27 1.63
CA LEU A 303 20.29 -21.89 0.31
C LEU A 303 21.37 -21.21 -0.54
N GLY A 304 21.44 -21.57 -1.82
CA GLY A 304 22.31 -20.99 -2.85
C GLY A 304 21.65 -19.84 -3.61
N ALA A 305 22.33 -19.34 -4.65
CA ALA A 305 21.78 -18.26 -5.50
C ALA A 305 20.63 -18.78 -6.39
N GLU A 306 20.71 -20.04 -6.80
CA GLU A 306 19.69 -20.80 -7.51
C GLU A 306 18.39 -20.99 -6.71
N ASP A 307 18.45 -20.86 -5.39
CA ASP A 307 17.31 -21.04 -4.47
C ASP A 307 16.59 -19.71 -4.16
N SER A 308 16.82 -18.66 -4.96
CA SER A 308 16.19 -17.35 -4.78
C SER A 308 14.65 -17.41 -4.68
N GLU A 309 14.00 -18.29 -5.45
CA GLU A 309 12.56 -18.52 -5.37
C GLU A 309 12.14 -19.10 -4.01
N GLN A 310 12.94 -20.00 -3.43
CA GLN A 310 12.67 -20.54 -2.10
C GLN A 310 12.81 -19.45 -1.03
N ALA A 311 13.81 -18.58 -1.12
CA ALA A 311 13.96 -17.44 -0.20
C ALA A 311 12.77 -16.47 -0.30
N ILE A 312 12.31 -16.17 -1.53
CA ILE A 312 11.10 -15.38 -1.77
C ILE A 312 9.87 -16.04 -1.16
N ASN A 313 9.74 -17.36 -1.30
CA ASN A 313 8.63 -18.10 -0.70
C ASN A 313 8.66 -18.07 0.82
N VAL A 314 9.84 -18.11 1.47
CA VAL A 314 9.96 -17.93 2.93
C VAL A 314 9.38 -16.56 3.34
N ALA A 315 9.77 -15.47 2.67
CA ALA A 315 9.24 -14.14 2.96
C ALA A 315 7.73 -14.01 2.70
N ARG A 316 7.25 -14.51 1.56
CA ARG A 316 5.82 -14.47 1.20
C ARG A 316 4.96 -15.29 2.14
N ASN A 317 5.42 -16.46 2.57
CA ASN A 317 4.71 -17.27 3.55
C ASN A 317 4.69 -16.56 4.90
N ALA A 318 5.82 -16.02 5.37
CA ALA A 318 5.90 -15.28 6.62
C ALA A 318 4.89 -14.12 6.67
N TYR A 319 4.67 -13.43 5.55
CA TYR A 319 3.62 -12.42 5.38
C TYR A 319 2.20 -13.04 5.36
N ALA A 320 1.94 -13.99 4.45
CA ALA A 320 0.61 -14.52 4.18
C ALA A 320 0.03 -15.36 5.34
N ASP A 321 0.87 -15.83 6.24
CA ASP A 321 0.48 -16.69 7.36
C ASP A 321 -0.23 -15.93 8.48
N TYR A 322 0.06 -14.63 8.65
CA TYR A 322 -0.60 -13.80 9.67
C TYR A 322 -1.33 -12.59 9.11
N TYR A 323 -1.11 -12.20 7.86
CA TYR A 323 -1.62 -10.94 7.33
C TYR A 323 -2.50 -11.14 6.09
N GLN A 324 -3.57 -10.35 5.97
CA GLN A 324 -4.52 -10.47 4.85
C GLN A 324 -5.15 -9.13 4.45
N TYR A 325 -5.75 -9.12 3.26
CA TYR A 325 -6.47 -7.94 2.78
C TYR A 325 -7.82 -7.77 3.52
N GLU A 326 -8.08 -6.54 3.95
CA GLU A 326 -9.36 -6.07 4.46
C GLU A 326 -9.52 -4.58 4.10
N GLY A 327 -10.48 -4.30 3.21
CA GLY A 327 -10.68 -2.97 2.64
C GLY A 327 -11.21 -1.93 3.64
N ASP A 328 -11.81 -2.36 4.76
CA ASP A 328 -12.39 -1.49 5.80
C ASP A 328 -11.53 -1.44 7.08
N THR A 329 -10.21 -1.44 6.92
CA THR A 329 -9.25 -1.32 8.04
C THR A 329 -8.99 0.15 8.36
N THR A 330 -7.90 0.74 7.88
CA THR A 330 -7.49 2.12 8.19
C THR A 330 -7.53 2.97 6.92
N TRP A 331 -7.71 4.28 7.05
CA TRP A 331 -7.62 5.20 5.91
C TRP A 331 -6.17 5.61 5.60
N GLU A 332 -5.23 5.32 6.51
CA GLU A 332 -3.82 5.71 6.40
C GLU A 332 -2.91 4.56 6.85
N ASP A 333 -1.66 4.61 6.39
CA ASP A 333 -0.68 3.54 6.57
C ASP A 333 -0.21 3.40 8.02
N PHE A 334 0.12 2.18 8.47
CA PHE A 334 0.71 1.93 9.80
C PHE A 334 2.02 1.16 9.71
N GLY A 335 2.75 1.12 10.81
CA GLY A 335 4.07 0.51 10.88
C GLY A 335 4.09 -1.00 10.68
N MET A 336 5.21 -1.51 10.15
CA MET A 336 5.41 -2.95 9.93
C MET A 336 5.26 -3.76 11.21
N LEU A 337 5.69 -3.24 12.37
CA LEU A 337 5.52 -3.93 13.64
C LEU A 337 4.07 -3.94 14.10
N THR A 338 3.31 -2.91 13.77
CA THR A 338 1.87 -2.80 14.07
C THR A 338 1.07 -3.82 13.28
N SER A 339 1.54 -4.20 12.08
CA SER A 339 0.92 -5.27 11.30
C SER A 339 0.80 -6.60 12.07
N LEU A 340 1.75 -6.90 12.97
CA LEU A 340 1.72 -8.09 13.83
C LEU A 340 0.62 -8.04 14.90
N ALA A 341 0.05 -6.87 15.20
CA ALA A 341 -1.13 -6.76 16.07
C ALA A 341 -2.44 -6.67 15.27
N VAL A 342 -2.37 -6.11 14.05
CA VAL A 342 -3.58 -5.84 13.25
C VAL A 342 -3.98 -7.04 12.41
N HIS A 343 -3.03 -7.78 11.82
CA HIS A 343 -3.23 -8.97 10.96
C HIS A 343 -4.00 -8.74 9.65
N GLU A 344 -4.41 -7.50 9.35
CA GLU A 344 -5.15 -7.19 8.14
C GLU A 344 -4.98 -5.72 7.75
N GLY A 345 -5.06 -5.40 6.46
CA GLY A 345 -4.88 -4.04 5.95
C GLY A 345 -5.39 -3.86 4.52
N ARG A 346 -5.27 -2.65 3.97
CA ARG A 346 -5.59 -2.37 2.56
C ARG A 346 -4.51 -2.93 1.63
N CYS A 347 -4.71 -2.80 0.33
CA CYS A 347 -3.73 -3.19 -0.68
C CYS A 347 -2.36 -2.49 -0.48
N GLU A 348 -2.38 -1.21 -0.10
CA GLU A 348 -1.17 -0.46 0.30
C GLU A 348 -0.46 -1.14 1.48
N ASP A 349 -1.16 -1.41 2.58
CA ASP A 349 -0.60 -2.02 3.78
C ASP A 349 -0.09 -3.44 3.51
N CYS A 350 -0.84 -4.24 2.75
CA CYS A 350 -0.47 -5.58 2.30
C CYS A 350 0.87 -5.57 1.54
N SER A 351 1.00 -4.73 0.53
CA SER A 351 2.23 -4.63 -0.27
C SER A 351 3.40 -4.09 0.55
N ASN A 352 3.16 -3.14 1.45
CA ASN A 352 4.16 -2.60 2.37
C ASN A 352 4.74 -3.69 3.29
N VAL A 353 3.88 -4.49 3.92
CA VAL A 353 4.31 -5.55 4.84
C VAL A 353 5.02 -6.68 4.08
N GLU A 354 4.50 -7.14 2.94
CA GLU A 354 5.18 -8.15 2.12
C GLU A 354 6.56 -7.66 1.66
N ASN A 355 6.65 -6.42 1.19
CA ASN A 355 7.92 -5.79 0.83
C ASN A 355 8.89 -5.75 2.01
N ALA A 356 8.43 -5.47 3.23
CA ALA A 356 9.30 -5.49 4.41
C ALA A 356 9.94 -6.88 4.63
N PHE A 357 9.17 -7.98 4.48
CA PHE A 357 9.73 -9.34 4.56
C PHE A 357 10.72 -9.62 3.43
N LEU A 358 10.38 -9.29 2.18
CA LEU A 358 11.28 -9.47 1.03
C LEU A 358 12.60 -8.70 1.21
N ARG A 359 12.51 -7.44 1.63
CA ARG A 359 13.66 -6.53 1.84
C ARG A 359 14.53 -6.97 3.01
N ALA A 360 13.94 -7.56 4.05
CA ALA A 360 14.72 -8.20 5.11
C ALA A 360 15.59 -9.34 4.58
N LEU A 361 15.23 -9.96 3.46
CA LEU A 361 16.01 -11.02 2.81
C LEU A 361 16.88 -10.50 1.65
N GLY A 362 17.03 -9.19 1.49
CA GLY A 362 17.80 -8.61 0.40
C GLY A 362 17.11 -8.67 -0.97
N VAL A 363 15.83 -9.07 -1.02
CA VAL A 363 15.05 -9.13 -2.27
C VAL A 363 14.45 -7.74 -2.55
N PRO A 364 14.58 -7.20 -3.78
CA PRO A 364 14.10 -5.86 -4.13
C PRO A 364 12.58 -5.86 -4.38
N GLY A 365 11.80 -6.03 -3.30
CA GLY A 365 10.36 -5.88 -3.33
C GLY A 365 9.97 -4.42 -3.55
N CYS A 366 9.30 -4.14 -4.67
CA CYS A 366 8.80 -2.84 -5.08
C CYS A 366 7.33 -2.70 -4.70
N GLN A 367 6.90 -1.50 -4.30
CA GLN A 367 5.49 -1.14 -4.31
C GLN A 367 5.13 -0.59 -5.68
N ALA A 368 4.47 -1.41 -6.48
CA ALA A 368 3.85 -0.99 -7.72
C ALA A 368 2.39 -0.57 -7.45
N TYR A 369 1.88 0.41 -8.17
CA TYR A 369 0.52 0.89 -7.96
C TYR A 369 -0.05 1.61 -9.18
N THR A 370 -1.38 1.64 -9.25
CA THR A 370 -2.12 2.57 -10.11
C THR A 370 -2.76 3.63 -9.23
N PRO A 371 -2.58 4.94 -9.50
CA PRO A 371 -3.18 5.98 -8.68
C PRO A 371 -4.71 5.91 -8.71
N TRP A 372 -5.27 5.62 -9.88
CA TRP A 372 -6.69 5.46 -10.12
C TRP A 372 -6.92 4.48 -11.26
N TRP A 373 -7.89 3.58 -11.11
CA TRP A 373 -8.38 2.81 -12.24
C TRP A 373 -9.14 3.73 -13.21
N GLY A 374 -8.96 3.52 -14.52
CA GLY A 374 -9.81 4.17 -15.51
C GLY A 374 -11.06 3.35 -15.88
N HIS A 375 -11.02 2.03 -15.66
CA HIS A 375 -12.14 1.12 -15.97
C HIS A 375 -13.09 0.84 -14.80
N GLN A 376 -12.68 1.15 -13.56
CA GLN A 376 -13.48 1.01 -12.35
C GLN A 376 -13.10 2.06 -11.31
N ASP A 377 -13.79 2.09 -10.16
CA ASP A 377 -13.48 3.03 -9.09
C ASP A 377 -12.40 2.51 -8.15
N GLY A 378 -11.75 3.43 -7.44
CA GLY A 378 -10.65 3.14 -6.51
C GLY A 378 -9.28 3.10 -7.18
N ASN A 379 -8.31 2.67 -6.40
CA ASN A 379 -6.91 2.53 -6.79
C ASN A 379 -6.45 1.08 -6.51
N HIS A 380 -5.17 0.80 -6.70
CA HIS A 380 -4.59 -0.46 -6.25
C HIS A 380 -3.08 -0.36 -6.12
N ALA A 381 -2.55 -1.03 -5.10
CA ALA A 381 -1.12 -1.18 -4.86
C ALA A 381 -0.78 -2.65 -4.60
N TRP A 382 0.36 -3.11 -5.09
CA TRP A 382 0.80 -4.50 -4.99
C TRP A 382 2.32 -4.60 -4.94
N THR A 383 2.80 -5.76 -4.51
CA THR A 383 4.21 -6.11 -4.50
C THR A 383 4.64 -6.58 -5.89
N TRP A 384 5.74 -6.02 -6.41
CA TRP A 384 6.42 -6.54 -7.58
C TRP A 384 7.91 -6.69 -7.31
N ILE A 385 8.49 -7.82 -7.68
CA ILE A 385 9.93 -8.04 -7.55
C ILE A 385 10.53 -7.87 -8.94
N ARG A 386 11.13 -6.70 -9.19
CA ARG A 386 11.67 -6.36 -10.51
C ARG A 386 12.77 -7.36 -10.91
N GLY A 387 12.75 -7.78 -12.16
CA GLY A 387 13.72 -8.73 -12.71
C GLY A 387 13.44 -10.20 -12.38
N LEU A 388 12.38 -10.51 -11.62
CA LEU A 388 11.99 -11.89 -11.29
C LEU A 388 10.56 -12.19 -11.75
N GLY A 389 10.44 -13.00 -12.81
CA GLY A 389 9.17 -13.40 -13.40
C GLY A 389 8.46 -12.27 -14.14
N GLU A 390 7.26 -12.58 -14.64
CA GLU A 390 6.38 -11.59 -15.25
C GLU A 390 5.82 -10.63 -14.19
N PRO A 391 5.55 -9.36 -14.54
CA PRO A 391 4.84 -8.46 -13.66
C PRO A 391 3.48 -9.04 -13.21
N PRO A 392 3.06 -8.81 -11.96
CA PRO A 392 1.78 -9.27 -11.45
C PRO A 392 0.60 -8.85 -12.33
N GLY A 393 -0.44 -9.69 -12.36
CA GLY A 393 -1.62 -9.44 -13.19
C GLY A 393 -2.38 -8.17 -12.82
N ASP A 394 -2.20 -7.68 -11.60
CA ASP A 394 -2.84 -6.53 -10.98
C ASP A 394 -2.79 -5.28 -11.88
N GLY A 395 -1.62 -4.90 -12.40
CA GLY A 395 -1.45 -3.66 -13.17
C GLY A 395 -1.93 -3.67 -14.61
N ARG A 396 -2.37 -4.83 -15.15
CA ARG A 396 -2.63 -5.01 -16.60
C ARG A 396 -3.69 -4.09 -17.18
N ASN A 397 -4.61 -3.58 -16.35
CA ASN A 397 -5.71 -2.70 -16.77
C ASN A 397 -5.46 -1.23 -16.38
N GLY A 398 -4.26 -0.87 -15.94
CA GLY A 398 -3.90 0.49 -15.56
C GLY A 398 -3.69 1.38 -16.79
N VAL A 399 -4.23 2.61 -16.75
CA VAL A 399 -3.84 3.66 -17.70
C VAL A 399 -2.42 4.14 -17.40
N LYS A 400 -2.07 4.17 -16.12
CA LYS A 400 -0.73 4.41 -15.61
C LYS A 400 -0.42 3.47 -14.45
N VAL A 401 0.75 2.85 -14.49
CA VAL A 401 1.29 2.01 -13.42
C VAL A 401 2.66 2.56 -13.04
N TYR A 402 2.85 2.78 -11.75
CA TYR A 402 4.09 3.31 -11.22
C TYR A 402 4.72 2.36 -10.22
N VAL A 403 6.04 2.37 -10.17
CA VAL A 403 6.79 1.92 -8.98
C VAL A 403 7.13 3.15 -8.14
N LYS A 404 6.82 3.10 -6.84
CA LYS A 404 7.25 4.16 -5.93
C LYS A 404 8.76 4.12 -5.74
N THR A 405 9.38 5.28 -5.85
CA THR A 405 10.77 5.54 -5.53
C THR A 405 10.85 6.78 -4.64
N TRP A 406 12.02 7.03 -4.06
CA TRP A 406 12.20 8.20 -3.18
C TRP A 406 12.58 9.47 -3.90
N ASP A 407 12.76 9.37 -5.22
CA ASP A 407 13.00 10.48 -6.13
C ASP A 407 11.75 10.77 -6.99
N GLY A 408 10.63 10.08 -6.72
CA GLY A 408 9.36 10.24 -7.44
C GLY A 408 8.75 8.89 -7.82
N ASN A 409 7.87 8.91 -8.81
CA ASN A 409 7.24 7.70 -9.34
C ASN A 409 7.89 7.32 -10.66
N GLU A 410 8.35 6.07 -10.76
CA GLU A 410 8.87 5.51 -12.00
C GLU A 410 7.70 4.93 -12.81
N ASP A 411 7.48 5.42 -14.02
CA ASP A 411 6.44 4.90 -14.92
C ASP A 411 6.88 3.55 -15.50
N VAL A 412 6.15 2.49 -15.14
CA VAL A 412 6.39 1.11 -15.58
C VAL A 412 5.19 0.57 -16.37
N THR A 413 4.32 1.45 -16.88
CA THR A 413 3.07 1.07 -17.54
C THR A 413 3.31 0.09 -18.69
N ALA A 414 4.36 0.32 -19.48
CA ALA A 414 4.73 -0.52 -20.62
C ALA A 414 5.13 -1.96 -20.24
N GLU A 415 5.52 -2.20 -18.98
CA GLU A 415 5.82 -3.54 -18.49
C GLU A 415 4.56 -4.36 -18.19
N TYR A 416 3.45 -3.69 -17.89
CA TYR A 416 2.19 -4.34 -17.49
C TYR A 416 1.18 -4.48 -18.62
N THR A 417 1.19 -3.57 -19.59
CA THR A 417 0.14 -3.46 -20.60
C THR A 417 0.69 -2.91 -21.92
N PRO A 418 0.07 -3.24 -23.08
CA PRO A 418 0.23 -2.43 -24.28
C PRO A 418 0.00 -0.96 -23.96
N VAL A 419 0.82 -0.11 -24.57
CA VAL A 419 0.78 1.34 -24.38
C VAL A 419 0.69 2.06 -25.72
N THR A 420 0.22 3.30 -25.66
CA THR A 420 0.25 4.25 -26.78
C THR A 420 0.79 5.60 -26.32
N GLU A 421 1.06 6.49 -27.28
CA GLU A 421 1.38 7.89 -27.02
C GLU A 421 0.19 8.77 -27.43
N ILE A 422 -0.15 9.74 -26.60
CA ILE A 422 -1.19 10.73 -26.90
C ILE A 422 -0.57 12.12 -26.90
N MET A 423 -0.54 12.75 -28.07
CA MET A 423 -0.22 14.16 -28.23
C MET A 423 -1.49 14.99 -28.10
N VAL A 424 -1.52 15.87 -27.11
CA VAL A 424 -2.62 16.78 -26.82
C VAL A 424 -2.29 18.17 -27.42
N PRO A 425 -2.94 18.58 -28.51
CA PRO A 425 -2.63 19.84 -29.20
C PRO A 425 -3.23 21.05 -28.49
N ASP A 426 -2.99 22.24 -29.04
CA ASP A 426 -3.57 23.53 -28.62
C ASP A 426 -3.40 23.87 -27.14
N ARG A 427 -2.24 23.49 -26.59
CA ARG A 427 -1.86 23.78 -25.20
C ARG A 427 -0.97 25.01 -25.12
N SER A 428 -1.24 25.83 -24.11
CA SER A 428 -0.28 26.87 -23.70
C SER A 428 0.91 26.22 -22.99
N SER A 429 2.07 26.88 -23.01
CA SER A 429 3.20 26.48 -22.17
C SER A 429 2.76 26.31 -20.71
N GLY A 430 3.11 25.20 -20.09
CA GLY A 430 2.76 24.88 -18.71
C GLY A 430 2.21 23.47 -18.53
N GLU A 431 1.75 23.17 -17.32
CA GLU A 431 1.29 21.83 -16.95
C GLU A 431 -0.04 21.47 -17.62
N VAL A 432 -0.14 20.23 -18.09
CA VAL A 432 -1.37 19.58 -18.56
C VAL A 432 -1.53 18.27 -17.79
N ALA A 433 -2.73 18.02 -17.27
CA ALA A 433 -3.03 16.83 -16.49
C ALA A 433 -3.79 15.79 -17.33
N LEU A 434 -3.37 14.52 -17.26
CA LEU A 434 -4.13 13.36 -17.72
C LEU A 434 -5.00 12.85 -16.57
N MET A 435 -6.29 12.68 -16.85
CA MET A 435 -7.33 12.35 -15.88
C MET A 435 -8.15 11.14 -16.33
N VAL A 436 -8.63 10.35 -15.37
CA VAL A 436 -9.60 9.27 -15.57
C VAL A 436 -10.84 9.48 -14.72
N TRP A 437 -11.97 8.92 -15.16
CA TRP A 437 -13.20 8.97 -14.37
C TRP A 437 -13.16 7.94 -13.24
N ASN A 438 -13.23 8.40 -11.99
CA ASN A 438 -13.14 7.53 -10.82
C ASN A 438 -13.81 8.17 -9.59
N SER A 439 -14.71 7.41 -8.96
CA SER A 439 -15.52 7.85 -7.81
C SER A 439 -16.24 9.16 -8.09
N ASP A 440 -17.02 9.15 -9.18
CA ASP A 440 -17.89 10.24 -9.65
C ASP A 440 -17.21 11.56 -10.01
N ASP A 441 -15.88 11.54 -10.25
CA ASP A 441 -15.12 12.72 -10.63
C ASP A 441 -13.96 12.37 -11.58
N TRP A 442 -13.42 13.40 -12.26
CA TRP A 442 -12.18 13.29 -13.02
C TRP A 442 -10.98 13.34 -12.06
N ARG A 443 -10.28 12.22 -11.91
CA ARG A 443 -9.11 12.06 -11.03
C ARG A 443 -7.82 12.12 -11.82
N ARG A 444 -6.86 12.91 -11.32
CA ARG A 444 -5.55 13.10 -11.96
C ARG A 444 -4.68 11.85 -11.80
N LEU A 445 -4.15 11.37 -12.92
CA LEU A 445 -3.16 10.29 -12.95
C LEU A 445 -1.72 10.83 -12.99
N CYS A 446 -1.45 11.74 -13.92
CA CYS A 446 -0.13 12.34 -14.09
C CYS A 446 -0.22 13.67 -14.84
N THR A 447 0.93 14.33 -14.97
CA THR A 447 1.05 15.60 -15.69
C THR A 447 2.19 15.54 -16.70
N ALA A 448 2.04 16.32 -17.76
CA ALA A 448 3.07 16.58 -18.76
C ALA A 448 3.14 18.09 -18.99
N ASN A 449 4.34 18.61 -19.22
CA ASN A 449 4.50 20.01 -19.60
C ASN A 449 4.26 20.17 -21.10
N ALA A 450 3.39 21.10 -21.46
CA ALA A 450 3.18 21.49 -22.84
C ALA A 450 4.34 22.36 -23.34
N THR A 451 4.89 22.01 -24.49
CA THR A 451 5.93 22.74 -25.23
C THR A 451 5.50 22.87 -26.69
N ASP A 452 5.80 24.01 -27.33
CA ASP A 452 5.49 24.25 -28.75
C ASP A 452 4.02 24.00 -29.14
N GLY A 453 3.09 24.30 -28.23
CA GLY A 453 1.65 24.20 -28.50
C GLY A 453 1.03 22.83 -28.19
N ALA A 454 1.78 21.86 -27.68
CA ALA A 454 1.26 20.53 -27.38
C ALA A 454 1.87 19.93 -26.10
N ALA A 455 1.12 19.04 -25.44
CA ALA A 455 1.64 18.17 -24.39
C ALA A 455 1.64 16.72 -24.86
N VAL A 456 2.70 15.98 -24.57
CA VAL A 456 2.82 14.57 -24.96
C VAL A 456 2.76 13.69 -23.72
N PHE A 457 1.85 12.71 -23.75
CA PHE A 457 1.76 11.66 -22.75
C PHE A 457 2.19 10.34 -23.39
N GLY A 458 3.41 9.91 -23.09
CA GLY A 458 3.91 8.58 -23.46
C GLY A 458 3.35 7.49 -22.54
N ASP A 459 3.58 6.23 -22.87
CA ASP A 459 3.25 5.04 -22.06
C ASP A 459 1.83 5.04 -21.47
N VAL A 460 0.84 5.46 -22.25
CA VAL A 460 -0.58 5.44 -21.82
C VAL A 460 -1.12 4.03 -22.03
N GLY A 461 -1.44 3.35 -20.94
CA GLY A 461 -1.95 1.98 -20.97
C GLY A 461 -3.27 1.90 -21.75
N CYS A 462 -3.26 1.09 -22.81
CA CYS A 462 -4.35 1.02 -23.77
C CYS A 462 -5.03 -0.34 -23.85
N ARG A 463 -4.79 -1.30 -22.94
CA ARG A 463 -5.40 -2.65 -23.02
C ARG A 463 -6.94 -2.63 -23.07
N LEU A 464 -7.56 -1.65 -22.43
CA LEU A 464 -9.02 -1.47 -22.40
C LEU A 464 -9.41 -0.19 -23.13
N ASN A 465 -10.60 -0.19 -23.72
CA ASN A 465 -11.21 1.05 -24.22
C ASN A 465 -11.56 1.93 -23.03
N GLN A 466 -11.20 3.20 -23.06
CA GLN A 466 -11.38 4.12 -21.92
C GLN A 466 -11.52 5.56 -22.40
N ALA A 467 -12.39 6.33 -21.74
CA ALA A 467 -12.44 7.78 -21.91
C ALA A 467 -11.38 8.46 -21.02
N LEU A 468 -10.54 9.29 -21.64
CA LEU A 468 -9.51 10.06 -20.95
C LEU A 468 -9.81 11.55 -21.06
N CYS A 469 -9.53 12.31 -20.00
CA CYS A 469 -9.69 13.76 -19.98
C CYS A 469 -8.32 14.44 -19.77
N PHE A 470 -8.07 15.50 -20.54
CA PHE A 470 -6.87 16.31 -20.48
C PHE A 470 -7.21 17.74 -20.09
N ARG A 471 -6.68 18.18 -18.94
CA ARG A 471 -7.01 19.47 -18.35
C ARG A 471 -5.79 20.36 -18.24
N GLN A 472 -5.94 21.63 -18.62
CA GLN A 472 -4.97 22.68 -18.38
C GLN A 472 -5.69 23.91 -17.83
N GLU A 473 -5.11 24.57 -16.83
CA GLU A 473 -5.71 25.76 -16.23
C GLU A 473 -5.94 26.86 -17.27
N GLY A 474 -7.14 27.45 -17.26
CA GLY A 474 -7.54 28.50 -18.21
C GLY A 474 -7.84 28.01 -19.64
N ARG A 475 -7.90 26.70 -19.87
CA ARG A 475 -8.26 26.08 -21.16
C ARG A 475 -9.48 25.16 -20.98
N PRO A 476 -10.29 24.97 -22.04
CA PRO A 476 -11.32 23.94 -22.01
C PRO A 476 -10.68 22.54 -21.91
N ASP A 477 -11.40 21.61 -21.28
CA ASP A 477 -11.01 20.20 -21.26
C ASP A 477 -10.94 19.67 -22.70
N MET A 478 -10.06 18.69 -22.94
CA MET A 478 -10.16 17.83 -24.13
C MET A 478 -10.32 16.39 -23.69
N LEU A 479 -11.23 15.67 -24.34
CA LEU A 479 -11.48 14.27 -24.03
C LEU A 479 -11.17 13.41 -25.25
N CYS A 480 -10.59 12.23 -25.04
CA CYS A 480 -10.46 11.23 -26.09
C CYS A 480 -11.09 9.91 -25.68
N ASP A 481 -11.54 9.15 -26.67
CA ASP A 481 -11.90 7.74 -26.52
C ASP A 481 -10.73 6.89 -27.03
N LEU A 482 -9.99 6.28 -26.10
CA LEU A 482 -8.84 5.43 -26.36
C LEU A 482 -9.30 4.00 -26.66
N ARG A 483 -8.65 3.33 -27.62
CA ARG A 483 -8.95 1.97 -28.05
C ARG A 483 -7.90 0.95 -27.63
N SER A 484 -8.35 -0.31 -27.57
CA SER A 484 -7.51 -1.46 -27.22
C SER A 484 -6.31 -1.71 -28.14
N ASP A 485 -6.36 -1.16 -29.36
CA ASP A 485 -5.27 -1.22 -30.35
C ASP A 485 -4.32 -0.01 -30.28
N GLY A 486 -4.52 0.88 -29.31
CA GLY A 486 -3.74 2.11 -29.12
C GLY A 486 -4.20 3.30 -29.96
N SER A 487 -5.17 3.13 -30.86
CA SER A 487 -5.79 4.25 -31.57
C SER A 487 -6.70 5.05 -30.65
N PHE A 488 -6.94 6.32 -30.97
CA PHE A 488 -7.88 7.14 -30.22
C PHE A 488 -8.57 8.16 -31.14
N ARG A 489 -9.72 8.67 -30.70
CA ARG A 489 -10.42 9.80 -31.33
C ARG A 489 -10.75 10.87 -30.31
N TRP A 490 -10.75 12.13 -30.74
CA TRP A 490 -11.17 13.26 -29.91
C TRP A 490 -12.69 13.33 -29.83
N LEU A 491 -13.20 13.59 -28.63
CA LEU A 491 -14.61 13.71 -28.36
C LEU A 491 -15.08 15.16 -28.55
N ASN A 492 -16.28 15.31 -29.09
CA ASN A 492 -16.99 16.56 -29.29
C ASN A 492 -17.61 17.05 -27.98
N LEU A 493 -17.13 18.19 -27.49
CA LEU A 493 -17.60 18.83 -26.26
C LEU A 493 -18.53 20.03 -26.51
N SER A 494 -18.93 20.24 -27.76
CA SER A 494 -19.79 21.38 -28.13
C SER A 494 -21.10 21.37 -27.35
N PRO A 495 -21.56 22.53 -26.85
CA PRO A 495 -22.85 22.60 -26.17
C PRO A 495 -24.00 22.37 -27.15
N GLY A 496 -25.05 21.69 -26.71
CA GLY A 496 -26.25 21.44 -27.51
C GLY A 496 -26.55 19.95 -27.69
N ALA A 497 -27.81 19.65 -27.99
CA ALA A 497 -28.25 18.29 -28.29
C ALA A 497 -27.57 17.74 -29.54
N ASP A 498 -27.45 16.42 -29.63
CA ASP A 498 -26.96 15.76 -30.84
C ASP A 498 -27.90 16.01 -32.02
N ASP A 499 -27.31 16.34 -33.17
CA ASP A 499 -28.06 16.54 -34.41
C ASP A 499 -28.53 15.18 -34.93
N PRO A 500 -29.86 14.95 -35.06
CA PRO A 500 -30.40 13.71 -35.62
C PRO A 500 -29.89 13.38 -37.04
N ALA A 501 -29.37 14.36 -37.78
CA ALA A 501 -28.76 14.15 -39.10
C ALA A 501 -27.35 13.52 -39.03
N THR A 502 -26.67 13.60 -37.89
CA THR A 502 -25.30 13.08 -37.69
C THR A 502 -25.21 12.05 -36.57
N GLY A 503 -26.23 11.96 -35.72
CA GLY A 503 -26.38 10.96 -34.68
C GLY A 503 -27.25 9.78 -35.11
N PHE A 504 -27.55 8.92 -34.16
CA PHE A 504 -28.35 7.73 -34.36
C PHE A 504 -29.22 7.45 -33.12
N THR A 505 -30.35 6.78 -33.33
CA THR A 505 -31.26 6.43 -32.23
C THR A 505 -30.66 5.32 -31.38
N VAL A 506 -30.51 5.58 -30.09
CA VAL A 506 -30.07 4.63 -29.07
C VAL A 506 -31.27 4.31 -28.20
N ASN A 507 -31.62 3.01 -28.09
CA ASN A 507 -32.69 2.53 -27.22
C ASN A 507 -32.10 1.66 -26.11
N TYR A 508 -32.33 2.04 -24.84
CA TYR A 508 -32.02 1.24 -23.66
C TYR A 508 -33.30 0.72 -23.05
N ASP A 509 -33.52 -0.58 -23.06
CA ASP A 509 -34.77 -1.13 -22.54
C ASP A 509 -34.66 -1.80 -21.17
N LYS A 510 -33.69 -2.66 -20.82
CA LYS A 510 -33.65 -3.31 -19.48
C LYS A 510 -32.30 -3.74 -18.92
N THR A 511 -31.44 -4.32 -19.76
CA THR A 511 -30.10 -4.78 -19.36
C THR A 511 -29.06 -3.92 -20.04
N THR A 512 -28.37 -3.10 -19.26
CA THR A 512 -27.24 -2.33 -19.76
C THR A 512 -25.95 -2.86 -19.13
N PRO A 513 -24.80 -2.71 -19.79
CA PRO A 513 -23.50 -2.83 -19.15
C PRO A 513 -23.34 -1.93 -17.91
N VAL A 514 -24.19 -0.91 -17.67
CA VAL A 514 -24.11 0.04 -16.54
C VAL A 514 -25.05 -0.29 -15.36
N GLY A 515 -25.91 -1.31 -15.49
CA GLY A 515 -26.81 -1.78 -14.42
C GLY A 515 -28.23 -2.09 -14.93
N GLU A 516 -29.11 -2.48 -14.00
CA GLU A 516 -30.53 -2.71 -14.26
C GLU A 516 -31.35 -1.46 -13.90
N MET A 517 -32.16 -0.98 -14.84
CA MET A 517 -33.05 0.16 -14.63
C MET A 517 -34.42 -0.31 -14.17
N SER A 518 -34.95 0.34 -13.13
CA SER A 518 -36.32 0.10 -12.65
C SER A 518 -37.32 1.04 -13.33
N PRO A 519 -38.49 0.57 -13.78
CA PRO A 519 -39.55 1.43 -14.33
C PRO A 519 -39.99 2.57 -13.40
N ASP A 520 -39.89 2.37 -12.09
CA ASP A 520 -40.43 3.26 -11.06
C ASP A 520 -39.41 4.25 -10.48
N GLU A 521 -38.12 4.14 -10.87
CA GLU A 521 -37.05 4.99 -10.37
C GLU A 521 -36.67 6.09 -11.37
N ASP A 522 -36.15 7.20 -10.90
CA ASP A 522 -35.73 8.30 -11.76
C ASP A 522 -34.25 8.16 -12.16
N TYR A 523 -34.02 8.20 -13.46
CA TYR A 523 -32.69 8.21 -14.06
C TYR A 523 -32.54 9.43 -14.97
N GLU A 524 -31.32 9.91 -15.10
CA GLU A 524 -30.98 11.04 -15.96
C GLU A 524 -29.84 10.64 -16.90
N LEU A 525 -30.00 10.93 -18.19
CA LEU A 525 -28.96 10.82 -19.19
C LEU A 525 -28.23 12.16 -19.30
N LEU A 526 -26.91 12.11 -19.22
CA LEU A 526 -26.02 13.26 -19.29
C LEU A 526 -25.05 13.09 -20.46
N TYR A 527 -24.63 14.20 -21.05
CA TYR A 527 -23.47 14.26 -21.95
C TYR A 527 -22.42 15.23 -21.39
N TYR A 528 -21.13 14.95 -21.64
CA TYR A 528 -20.05 15.84 -21.23
C TYR A 528 -19.83 16.94 -22.27
N SER A 529 -19.72 18.18 -21.82
CA SER A 529 -19.48 19.36 -22.64
C SER A 529 -18.38 20.24 -22.05
N GLU A 530 -18.02 21.33 -22.73
CA GLU A 530 -17.13 22.36 -22.18
C GLU A 530 -17.64 23.00 -20.87
N GLN A 531 -18.94 22.87 -20.58
CA GLN A 531 -19.59 23.35 -19.36
C GLN A 531 -19.71 22.24 -18.29
N GLY A 532 -19.14 21.05 -18.54
CA GLY A 532 -19.28 19.86 -17.71
C GLY A 532 -20.46 18.98 -18.16
N TRP A 533 -21.00 18.20 -17.21
CA TRP A 533 -22.13 17.30 -17.45
C TRP A 533 -23.44 18.08 -17.66
N MET A 534 -24.10 17.84 -18.78
CA MET A 534 -25.35 18.49 -19.17
C MET A 534 -26.44 17.44 -19.42
N ALA A 535 -27.69 17.75 -19.10
CA ALA A 535 -28.82 16.87 -19.42
C ALA A 535 -28.95 16.64 -20.93
N ALA A 536 -28.98 15.37 -21.33
CA ALA A 536 -29.23 14.97 -22.71
C ALA A 536 -30.75 14.81 -22.94
N PRO A 537 -31.29 15.29 -24.07
CA PRO A 537 -32.68 14.99 -24.43
C PRO A 537 -32.87 13.49 -24.62
N ALA A 538 -33.80 12.91 -23.86
CA ALA A 538 -34.14 11.50 -23.94
C ALA A 538 -35.65 11.29 -23.70
N GLU A 539 -36.24 10.32 -24.40
CA GLU A 539 -37.60 9.84 -24.17
C GLU A 539 -37.56 8.64 -23.23
N ARG A 540 -38.38 8.65 -22.18
CA ARG A 540 -38.48 7.54 -21.24
C ARG A 540 -39.35 6.43 -21.80
N LEU A 541 -38.82 5.21 -21.81
CA LEU A 541 -39.52 4.01 -22.28
C LEU A 541 -40.35 3.39 -21.16
N SER A 542 -41.40 2.65 -21.52
CA SER A 542 -42.29 1.97 -20.56
C SER A 542 -41.60 0.87 -19.74
N THR A 543 -40.42 0.48 -20.17
CA THR A 543 -39.52 -0.49 -19.54
C THR A 543 -38.66 0.11 -18.44
N GLY A 544 -38.62 1.44 -18.30
CA GLY A 544 -37.78 2.17 -17.35
C GLY A 544 -36.51 2.79 -17.93
N GLY A 545 -36.12 2.40 -19.15
CA GLY A 545 -34.95 2.97 -19.83
C GLY A 545 -35.28 4.17 -20.73
N PHE A 546 -34.42 4.44 -21.71
CA PHE A 546 -34.43 5.67 -22.51
C PHE A 546 -34.21 5.43 -24.00
N SER A 547 -34.85 6.24 -24.83
CA SER A 547 -34.51 6.47 -26.23
C SER A 547 -33.92 7.86 -26.40
N PHE A 548 -32.77 7.98 -27.06
CA PHE A 548 -32.15 9.28 -27.33
C PHE A 548 -31.36 9.26 -28.64
N ILE A 549 -31.01 10.44 -29.13
CA ILE A 549 -30.09 10.58 -30.27
C ILE A 549 -28.67 10.62 -29.71
N GLY A 550 -27.87 9.59 -30.00
CA GLY A 550 -26.47 9.48 -29.62
C GLY A 550 -25.53 9.79 -30.79
N ASN A 551 -24.28 10.12 -30.46
CA ASN A 551 -23.19 10.35 -31.40
C ASN A 551 -21.93 9.62 -30.94
N ALA A 552 -21.19 9.01 -31.87
CA ALA A 552 -20.00 8.22 -31.55
C ALA A 552 -18.84 9.05 -30.97
N ASP A 553 -18.80 10.36 -31.27
CA ASP A 553 -17.79 11.28 -30.79
C ASP A 553 -18.21 11.97 -29.49
N ARG A 554 -19.23 11.48 -28.77
CA ARG A 554 -19.64 12.04 -27.49
C ARG A 554 -19.49 11.07 -26.33
N LEU A 555 -19.30 11.66 -25.16
CA LEU A 555 -19.26 10.95 -23.89
C LEU A 555 -20.58 11.16 -23.14
N TYR A 556 -21.23 10.06 -22.78
CA TYR A 556 -22.48 10.04 -22.04
C TYR A 556 -22.28 9.44 -20.66
N ARG A 557 -23.25 9.65 -19.78
CA ARG A 557 -23.32 9.04 -18.45
C ARG A 557 -24.77 8.93 -18.03
N ILE A 558 -25.09 7.91 -17.24
CA ILE A 558 -26.42 7.75 -16.66
C ILE A 558 -26.29 7.80 -15.14
N THR A 559 -27.11 8.64 -14.51
CA THR A 559 -27.20 8.75 -13.06
C THR A 559 -28.56 8.27 -12.57
N GLY A 560 -28.58 7.56 -11.44
CA GLY A 560 -29.81 7.20 -10.73
C GLY A 560 -29.61 5.96 -9.84
N PRO A 561 -30.65 5.56 -9.09
CA PRO A 561 -30.56 4.48 -8.11
C PRO A 561 -30.14 3.15 -8.73
N GLY A 562 -29.08 2.53 -8.20
CA GLY A 562 -28.61 1.21 -8.62
C GLY A 562 -27.82 1.17 -9.94
N ILE A 563 -27.56 2.31 -10.58
CA ILE A 563 -26.74 2.41 -11.79
C ILE A 563 -25.31 2.79 -11.42
N ALA A 564 -24.35 2.11 -12.05
CA ALA A 564 -22.94 2.51 -11.97
C ALA A 564 -22.77 3.82 -12.75
N ASN A 565 -22.49 4.91 -12.03
CA ASN A 565 -22.35 6.26 -12.57
C ASN A 565 -21.03 6.46 -13.34
N ARG A 566 -20.80 5.63 -14.36
CA ARG A 566 -19.61 5.66 -15.21
C ARG A 566 -19.94 6.25 -16.59
N PRO A 567 -19.03 7.07 -17.14
CA PRO A 567 -19.10 7.50 -18.51
C PRO A 567 -19.04 6.33 -19.48
N PHE A 568 -19.62 6.53 -20.66
CA PHE A 568 -19.49 5.61 -21.77
C PHE A 568 -19.59 6.35 -23.11
N THR A 569 -18.94 5.80 -24.13
CA THR A 569 -19.20 6.17 -25.53
C THR A 569 -20.13 5.16 -26.17
N VAL A 570 -20.82 5.56 -27.25
CA VAL A 570 -21.74 4.69 -27.98
C VAL A 570 -21.17 4.36 -29.34
N GLU A 571 -21.21 3.08 -29.72
CA GLU A 571 -20.87 2.64 -31.08
C GLU A 571 -21.97 1.75 -31.64
N LEU A 572 -22.22 1.92 -32.95
CA LEU A 572 -23.04 1.02 -33.73
C LEU A 572 -22.16 0.06 -34.52
N ASP A 573 -22.65 -1.14 -34.79
CA ASP A 573 -22.08 -1.97 -35.85
C ASP A 573 -22.59 -1.58 -37.23
N ASP A 574 -22.14 -2.33 -38.24
CA ASP A 574 -22.54 -2.16 -39.64
C ASP A 574 -24.06 -2.36 -39.88
N SER A 575 -24.78 -2.95 -38.92
CA SER A 575 -26.25 -3.12 -38.99
C SER A 575 -27.03 -1.95 -38.40
N GLY A 576 -26.34 -1.02 -37.72
CA GLY A 576 -26.94 0.11 -37.03
C GLY A 576 -27.48 -0.23 -35.64
N GLU A 577 -27.22 -1.43 -35.12
CA GLU A 577 -27.53 -1.78 -33.74
C GLU A 577 -26.42 -1.27 -32.81
N VAL A 578 -26.79 -0.94 -31.57
CA VAL A 578 -25.82 -0.50 -30.56
C VAL A 578 -25.00 -1.70 -30.13
N VAL A 579 -23.73 -1.73 -30.52
CA VAL A 579 -22.87 -2.90 -30.32
C VAL A 579 -21.88 -2.71 -29.19
N THR A 580 -21.53 -1.47 -28.82
CA THR A 580 -20.73 -1.28 -27.61
C THR A 580 -21.08 -0.01 -26.84
N LEU A 581 -21.24 -0.17 -25.51
CA LEU A 581 -21.08 0.90 -24.53
C LEU A 581 -19.72 0.72 -23.90
N LYS A 582 -18.72 1.43 -24.42
CA LYS A 582 -17.35 1.31 -23.92
C LYS A 582 -17.23 2.20 -22.68
N ARG A 583 -17.04 1.58 -21.53
CA ARG A 583 -16.80 2.23 -20.22
C ARG A 583 -15.41 2.82 -20.14
#